data_AF-A0A135YMG0-F1
#
_entry.id   AF-A0A135YMG0-F1
#
_cell.length_a   1.000
_cell.length_b   1.000
_cell.length_c   1.000
_cell.angle_alpha   90.00
_cell.angle_beta   90.00
_cell.angle_gamma   90.00
#
_symmetry.space_group_name_H-M   'P 1'
#
loop_
_entity.id
_entity.type
_entity.pdbx_description
1 polymer ?
#
loop_
_entity_poly.entity_id
_entity_poly.type
_entity_poly.pdbx_seq_one_letter_code
_entity_poly.pdbx_strand_id
1 'polypeptide(L)'
;MVVKARKQGNSIVLTIPSTIKVPLNTEFSVDVNKNGDIVYKRIAKNNYDLWSDPAYDDYDYDTEIKREYQELGYNPREVKPVGKELANEKD
;
A
#
# COMPACT_ATOMS: atom_id res chain seq x y z
N MET A 1 26.55 5.28 23.03
CA MET A 1 26.55 3.92 22.43
C MET A 1 27.30 4.00 21.11
N VAL A 2 28.22 3.08 20.83
CA VAL A 2 29.04 3.11 19.60
C VAL A 2 28.84 1.78 18.87
N VAL A 3 28.53 1.84 17.58
CA VAL A 3 28.38 0.67 16.71
C VAL A 3 29.37 0.77 15.55
N LYS A 4 29.83 -0.37 15.04
CA LYS A 4 30.79 -0.43 13.93
C LYS A 4 30.09 -0.92 12.67
N ALA A 5 30.36 -0.26 11.55
CA ALA A 5 29.91 -0.70 10.25
C ALA A 5 30.62 -2.01 9.85
N ARG A 6 29.89 -2.91 9.19
CA ARG A 6 30.43 -4.20 8.71
C ARG A 6 30.06 -4.44 7.25
N LYS A 7 30.93 -5.12 6.51
CA LYS A 7 30.63 -5.58 5.15
C LYS A 7 29.77 -6.83 5.21
N GLN A 8 28.69 -6.87 4.45
CA GLN A 8 27.82 -8.03 4.27
C GLN A 8 27.50 -8.16 2.79
N GLY A 9 28.06 -9.20 2.13
CA GLY A 9 27.99 -9.32 0.67
C GLY A 9 28.58 -8.08 -0.01
N ASN A 10 27.76 -7.46 -0.88
CA ASN A 10 28.10 -6.23 -1.60
C ASN A 10 27.60 -4.96 -0.90
N SER A 11 27.30 -5.02 0.41
CA SER A 11 26.71 -3.91 1.15
C SER A 11 27.45 -3.63 2.47
N ILE A 12 27.27 -2.42 3.00
CA ILE A 12 27.72 -2.02 4.33
C ILE A 12 26.50 -1.94 5.25
N VAL A 13 26.60 -2.55 6.43
CA VAL A 13 25.50 -2.62 7.40
C VAL A 13 25.93 -2.01 8.73
N LEU A 14 25.07 -1.16 9.27
CA LEU A 14 25.12 -0.68 10.65
C LEU A 14 24.08 -1.45 11.48
N THR A 15 24.55 -2.13 12.52
CA THR A 15 23.67 -2.90 13.40
C THR A 15 22.96 -1.98 14.39
N ILE A 16 21.63 -2.03 14.42
CA ILE A 16 20.81 -1.33 15.42
C ILE A 16 20.75 -2.20 16.69
N PRO A 17 21.21 -1.71 17.86
CA PRO A 17 21.14 -2.46 19.10
C PRO A 17 19.71 -2.69 19.56
N SER A 18 19.44 -3.87 20.15
CA SER A 18 18.11 -4.29 20.60
C SER A 18 17.48 -3.36 21.65
N THR A 19 18.30 -2.58 22.36
CA THR A 19 17.85 -1.57 23.33
C THR A 19 16.98 -0.47 22.72
N ILE A 20 17.09 -0.21 21.40
CA ILE A 20 16.28 0.79 20.68
C ILE A 20 14.86 0.25 20.36
N LYS A 21 14.62 -1.07 20.48
CA LYS A 21 13.30 -1.71 20.27
C LYS A 21 12.65 -1.38 18.91
N VAL A 22 13.43 -1.32 17.84
CA VAL A 22 12.88 -1.16 16.49
C VAL A 22 12.20 -2.47 16.05
N PRO A 23 10.92 -2.45 15.63
CA PRO A 23 10.24 -3.65 15.14
C PRO A 23 10.91 -4.21 13.88
N LEU A 24 10.86 -5.53 13.73
CA LEU A 24 11.31 -6.20 12.52
C LEU A 24 10.52 -5.70 11.30
N ASN A 25 11.16 -5.70 10.13
CA ASN A 25 10.59 -5.23 8.85
C ASN A 25 10.16 -3.75 8.86
N THR A 26 10.75 -2.93 9.72
CA THR A 26 10.59 -1.46 9.65
C THR A 26 11.50 -0.90 8.56
N GLU A 27 10.93 -0.10 7.66
CA GLU A 27 11.66 0.56 6.58
C GLU A 27 12.13 1.96 6.97
N PHE A 28 13.31 2.33 6.48
CA PHE A 28 13.93 3.62 6.72
C PHE A 28 14.46 4.19 5.42
N SER A 29 14.22 5.49 5.19
CA SER A 29 14.89 6.24 4.14
C SER A 29 16.26 6.69 4.65
N VAL A 30 17.27 6.63 3.79
CA VAL A 30 18.65 7.00 4.12
C VAL A 30 18.99 8.30 3.39
N ASP A 31 19.49 9.28 4.14
CA ASP A 31 19.98 10.55 3.61
C ASP A 31 21.42 10.78 4.08
N VAL A 32 22.22 11.46 3.27
CA VAL A 32 23.60 11.82 3.60
C VAL A 32 23.71 13.34 3.63
N ASN A 33 23.94 13.86 4.84
CA ASN A 33 24.11 15.30 5.02
C ASN A 33 25.46 15.76 4.45
N LYS A 34 25.63 17.08 4.27
CA LYS A 34 26.86 17.70 3.75
C LYS A 34 28.14 17.34 4.53
N ASN A 35 28.00 16.96 5.80
CA ASN A 35 29.10 16.56 6.68
C ASN A 35 29.47 15.07 6.55
N GLY A 36 28.79 14.31 5.69
CA GLY A 36 28.96 12.87 5.56
C GLY A 36 28.18 12.05 6.59
N ASP A 37 27.39 12.71 7.45
CA ASP A 37 26.52 12.02 8.40
C ASP A 37 25.39 11.29 7.68
N ILE A 38 25.18 10.02 8.04
CA ILE A 38 24.09 9.20 7.52
C ILE A 38 22.90 9.31 8.46
N VAL A 39 21.77 9.80 7.97
CA VAL A 39 20.53 9.94 8.72
C VAL A 39 19.51 8.92 8.23
N TYR A 40 19.03 8.08 9.14
CA TYR A 40 17.94 7.14 8.89
C TYR A 40 16.63 7.74 9.40
N LYS A 41 15.68 8.02 8.49
CA LYS A 41 14.33 8.48 8.84
C LYS A 41 13.35 7.34 8.61
N ARG A 42 12.45 7.10 9.57
CA ARG A 42 11.45 6.04 9.45
C ARG A 42 10.50 6.36 8.29
N ILE A 43 10.30 5.41 7.39
CA ILE A 43 9.24 5.50 6.40
C ILE A 43 7.96 5.06 7.12
N ALA A 44 7.06 6.01 7.36
CA ALA A 44 5.71 5.63 7.75
C ALA A 44 5.16 4.78 6.61
N LYS A 45 4.61 3.60 6.93
CA LYS A 45 3.78 2.92 5.95
C LYS A 45 2.66 3.90 5.62
N ASN A 46 2.65 4.40 4.40
CA ASN A 46 1.49 5.09 3.87
C ASN A 46 0.40 4.01 3.81
N ASN A 47 -0.36 3.89 4.89
CA ASN A 47 -1.69 3.32 4.80
C ASN A 47 -2.45 4.33 3.98
N TYR A 48 -2.41 4.15 2.66
CA TYR A 48 -3.21 4.95 1.76
C TYR A 48 -4.68 4.72 2.17
N ASP A 49 -5.24 5.76 2.77
CA ASP A 49 -6.60 5.75 3.26
C ASP A 49 -7.46 6.44 2.21
N LEU A 50 -8.22 5.62 1.48
CA LEU A 50 -9.17 6.07 0.46
C LEU A 50 -10.14 7.12 1.01
N TRP A 51 -10.47 7.06 2.31
CA TRP A 51 -11.41 7.97 2.95
C TRP A 51 -10.79 9.31 3.38
N SER A 52 -9.46 9.44 3.30
CA SER A 52 -8.73 10.67 3.63
C SER A 52 -8.16 11.36 2.38
N ASP A 53 -8.39 10.82 1.19
CA ASP A 53 -7.89 11.36 -0.07
C ASP A 53 -8.91 12.32 -0.72
N PRO A 54 -8.64 13.64 -0.77
CA PRO A 54 -9.57 14.63 -1.31
C PRO A 54 -9.90 14.42 -2.79
N ALA A 55 -9.08 13.65 -3.52
CA ALA A 55 -9.37 13.32 -4.92
C ALA A 55 -10.67 12.52 -5.07
N TYR A 56 -11.18 11.92 -4.00
CA TYR A 56 -12.39 11.10 -3.99
C TYR A 56 -13.58 11.75 -3.27
N ASP A 57 -13.44 12.97 -2.71
CA ASP A 57 -14.52 13.66 -1.98
C ASP A 57 -15.75 13.90 -2.87
N ASP A 58 -15.51 14.27 -4.14
CA ASP A 58 -16.54 14.55 -5.14
C ASP A 58 -16.53 13.50 -6.28
N TYR A 59 -16.18 12.25 -5.95
CA TYR A 59 -16.06 11.20 -6.96
C TYR A 59 -17.41 10.88 -7.64
N ASP A 60 -17.47 11.05 -8.96
CA ASP A 60 -18.68 10.81 -9.76
C ASP A 60 -18.85 9.31 -10.10
N TYR A 61 -19.57 8.61 -9.22
CA TYR A 61 -19.89 7.19 -9.40
C TYR A 61 -20.74 6.92 -10.66
N ASP A 62 -21.57 7.85 -11.11
CA ASP A 62 -22.42 7.64 -12.29
C ASP A 62 -21.57 7.61 -13.56
N THR A 63 -20.55 8.47 -13.64
CA THR A 63 -19.59 8.46 -14.74
C THR A 63 -18.75 7.19 -14.72
N GLU A 64 -18.29 6.75 -13.55
CA GLU A 64 -17.51 5.51 -13.41
C GLU A 64 -18.31 4.28 -13.84
N ILE A 65 -19.57 4.18 -13.40
CA ILE A 65 -20.47 3.08 -13.78
C ILE A 65 -20.73 3.06 -15.29
N LYS A 66 -20.90 4.23 -15.92
CA LYS A 66 -21.04 4.31 -17.39
C LYS A 66 -19.76 3.85 -18.09
N ARG A 67 -18.58 4.21 -17.56
CA ARG A 67 -17.30 3.73 -18.09
C ARG A 67 -17.19 2.21 -17.99
N GLU A 68 -17.54 1.64 -16.83
CA GLU A 68 -17.58 0.20 -16.60
C GLU A 68 -18.45 -0.51 -17.65
N TYR A 69 -19.66 -0.01 -17.91
CA TYR A 69 -20.54 -0.61 -18.93
C TYR A 69 -19.97 -0.54 -20.34
N GLN A 70 -19.30 0.56 -20.69
CA GLN A 70 -18.64 0.70 -21.99
C GLN A 70 -17.44 -0.25 -22.13
N GLU A 71 -16.63 -0.40 -21.08
CA GLU A 71 -15.47 -1.29 -21.06
C GLU A 71 -15.88 -2.77 -21.12
N LEU A 72 -16.91 -3.15 -20.38
CA LEU A 72 -17.40 -4.53 -20.34
C LEU A 72 -18.22 -4.88 -21.58
N GLY A 73 -18.82 -3.90 -22.26
CA GLY A 73 -19.69 -4.09 -23.41
C GLY A 73 -21.06 -4.69 -23.07
N TYR A 74 -21.39 -4.79 -21.78
CA TYR A 74 -22.70 -5.19 -21.26
C TYR A 74 -22.92 -4.54 -19.88
N ASN A 75 -24.17 -4.53 -19.40
CA ASN A 75 -24.50 -4.08 -18.05
C ASN A 75 -24.53 -5.29 -17.09
N PRO A 76 -23.54 -5.46 -16.18
CA PRO A 76 -23.51 -6.60 -15.26
C PRO A 76 -24.70 -6.66 -14.31
N ARG A 77 -25.34 -5.51 -14.04
CA ARG A 77 -26.48 -5.41 -13.13
C ARG A 77 -27.78 -5.95 -13.75
N GLU A 78 -27.82 -6.09 -15.07
CA GLU A 78 -28.94 -6.70 -15.80
C GLU A 78 -28.75 -8.20 -16.04
N VAL A 79 -27.55 -8.73 -15.77
CA VAL A 79 -27.26 -10.15 -15.96
C VAL A 79 -27.84 -10.94 -14.79
N LYS A 80 -28.66 -11.95 -15.11
CA LYS A 80 -29.15 -12.89 -14.08
C LYS A 80 -27.95 -13.64 -13.47
N PRO A 81 -27.78 -13.60 -12.14
CA PRO A 81 -26.70 -14.32 -11.49
C PRO A 81 -26.88 -15.83 -11.70
N VAL A 82 -25.84 -16.56 -12.09
CA VAL A 82 -25.90 -18.02 -12.32
C VAL A 82 -25.59 -18.85 -11.06
N GLY A 83 -25.52 -18.18 -9.90
CA GLY A 83 -25.16 -18.80 -8.63
C GLY A 83 -26.26 -19.68 -8.05
N LYS A 84 -25.88 -20.67 -7.23
CA LYS A 84 -26.80 -21.56 -6.50
C LYS A 84 -27.72 -20.84 -5.50
N GLU A 85 -27.46 -19.56 -5.25
CA GLU A 85 -28.27 -18.63 -4.45
C GLU A 85 -29.64 -18.36 -5.08
N LEU A 86 -29.78 -18.51 -6.41
CA LEU A 86 -31.09 -18.58 -7.03
C LEU A 86 -31.74 -19.88 -6.56
N ALA A 87 -32.57 -19.80 -5.53
CA ALA A 87 -33.46 -20.89 -5.16
C ALA A 87 -34.17 -21.34 -6.44
N ASN A 88 -33.96 -22.60 -6.84
CA ASN A 88 -34.64 -23.19 -8.00
C ASN A 88 -36.11 -22.76 -7.94
N GLU A 89 -36.55 -21.91 -8.87
CA GLU A 89 -37.98 -21.65 -9.07
C GLU A 89 -38.58 -23.03 -9.34
N LYS A 90 -39.25 -23.58 -8.33
CA LYS A 90 -39.98 -24.82 -8.44
C LYS A 90 -41.22 -24.49 -9.27
N ASP A 91 -41.19 -24.87 -10.54
CA ASP A 91 -42.38 -25.19 -11.33
C ASP A 91 -43.20 -26.30 -10.66
#